data_AF-A0A5N8X3L2-F1
#
_entry.id   AF-A0A5N8X3L2-F1
#
_cell.length_a   1.000
_cell.length_b   1.000
_cell.length_c   1.000
_cell.angle_alpha   90.00
_cell.angle_beta   90.00
_cell.angle_gamma   90.00
#
_symmetry.space_group_name_H-M   'P 1'
#
loop_
_entity.id
_entity.type
_entity.pdbx_description
1 polymer ?
#
loop_
_entity_poly.entity_id
_entity_poly.type
_entity_poly.pdbx_seq_one_letter_code
_entity_poly.pdbx_strand_id
1 'polypeptide(L)'
;MGWWQVNADTLAGSRFAVSPLAETFASLKVLHAGEGAHPGELAWLTEHLPAYRRRLSHDPVTALLVRSGLGRAWIADFLTPTPGEGATFAEEIARVRDTDPTTARDDLTVSLPVSY
;
A
#
# COMPACT_ATOMS: atom_id res chain seq x y z
N MET A 1 7.32 5.24 21.23
CA MET A 1 6.56 6.21 20.43
C MET A 1 5.79 7.11 21.37
N GLY A 2 5.97 8.43 21.28
CA GLY A 2 5.24 9.40 22.11
C GLY A 2 3.78 9.53 21.69
N TRP A 3 2.96 10.15 22.55
CA TRP A 3 1.58 10.52 22.22
C TRP A 3 1.59 11.78 21.35
N TRP A 4 0.93 11.72 20.19
CA TRP A 4 0.72 12.86 19.32
C TRP A 4 -0.72 13.33 19.45
N GLN A 5 -0.94 14.61 19.77
CA GLN A 5 -2.27 15.22 19.76
C GLN A 5 -2.54 15.83 18.39
N VAL A 6 -3.42 15.20 17.61
CA VAL A 6 -3.94 15.75 16.35
C VAL A 6 -5.33 16.34 16.64
N ASN A 7 -5.37 17.62 17.01
CA ASN A 7 -6.61 18.33 17.32
C ASN A 7 -7.15 19.10 16.09
N ALA A 8 -8.29 19.78 16.26
CA ALA A 8 -8.92 20.54 15.18
C ALA A 8 -8.01 21.64 14.62
N ASP A 9 -7.22 22.32 15.46
CA ASP A 9 -6.30 23.38 15.02
C ASP A 9 -5.13 22.79 14.22
N THR A 10 -4.59 21.64 14.63
CA THR A 10 -3.58 20.89 13.87
C THR A 10 -4.13 20.51 12.50
N LEU A 11 -5.37 20.01 12.42
CA LEU A 11 -6.00 19.67 11.15
C LEU A 11 -6.27 20.90 10.28
N ALA A 12 -6.77 21.99 10.87
CA ALA A 12 -7.07 23.23 10.15
C ALA A 12 -5.80 23.91 9.60
N GLY A 13 -4.67 23.76 10.28
CA GLY A 13 -3.36 24.25 9.83
C GLY A 13 -2.61 23.31 8.88
N SER A 14 -3.10 22.08 8.67
CA SER A 14 -2.43 21.08 7.84
C SER A 14 -2.78 21.21 6.35
N ARG A 15 -1.88 20.71 5.50
CA ARG A 15 -2.13 20.51 4.07
C ARG A 15 -2.09 19.02 3.77
N PHE A 16 -3.02 18.57 2.93
CA PHE A 16 -3.09 17.18 2.48
C PHE A 16 -2.56 17.09 1.06
N ALA A 17 -1.63 16.16 0.83
CA ALA A 17 -1.18 15.81 -0.51
C ALA A 17 -2.02 14.65 -1.04
N VAL A 18 -2.39 14.72 -2.31
CA VAL A 18 -2.97 13.58 -3.04
C VAL A 18 -1.84 12.80 -3.67
N SER A 19 -1.88 11.47 -3.53
CA SER A 19 -0.87 10.56 -4.06
C SER A 19 -1.52 9.56 -5.02
N PRO A 20 -1.34 9.72 -6.34
CA PRO A 20 -1.81 8.73 -7.31
C PRO A 20 -1.32 7.30 -7.03
N LEU A 21 -0.10 7.15 -6.50
CA LEU A 21 0.44 5.87 -6.07
C LEU A 21 -0.35 5.32 -4.87
N ALA A 22 -0.61 6.12 -3.84
CA ALA A 22 -1.34 5.65 -2.67
C ALA A 22 -2.77 5.21 -3.02
N GLU A 23 -3.45 5.95 -3.91
CA GLU A 23 -4.78 5.57 -4.41
C GLU A 23 -4.73 4.25 -5.20
N THR A 24 -3.75 4.11 -6.10
CA THR A 24 -3.53 2.86 -6.86
C THR A 24 -3.21 1.68 -5.94
N PHE A 25 -2.37 1.91 -4.94
CA PHE A 25 -1.98 0.90 -3.96
C PHE A 25 -3.16 0.52 -3.05
N ALA A 26 -4.06 1.44 -2.73
CA ALA A 26 -5.30 1.13 -2.03
C ALA A 26 -6.17 0.15 -2.83
N SER A 27 -6.27 0.30 -4.15
CA SER A 27 -6.95 -0.68 -5.01
C SER A 27 -6.28 -2.07 -4.96
N LEU A 28 -4.93 -2.13 -4.92
CA LEU A 28 -4.20 -3.39 -4.71
C LEU A 28 -4.55 -4.01 -3.35
N LYS A 29 -4.65 -3.22 -2.28
CA LYS A 29 -5.06 -3.71 -0.95
C LYS A 29 -6.45 -4.32 -0.98
N VAL A 30 -7.41 -3.67 -1.64
CA VAL A 30 -8.78 -4.20 -1.80
C VAL A 30 -8.76 -5.52 -2.57
N LEU A 31 -8.02 -5.62 -3.69
CA LEU A 31 -7.84 -6.89 -4.42
C LEU A 31 -7.20 -7.98 -3.56
N HIS A 32 -6.19 -7.63 -2.76
CA HIS A 32 -5.49 -8.58 -1.92
C HIS A 32 -6.36 -9.09 -0.76
N ALA A 33 -7.11 -8.20 -0.11
CA ALA A 33 -8.09 -8.56 0.90
C ALA A 33 -9.21 -9.42 0.30
N GLY A 34 -9.68 -9.07 -0.90
CA GLY A 34 -10.78 -9.77 -1.57
C GLY A 34 -12.14 -9.54 -0.90
N GLU A 35 -12.24 -8.52 -0.06
CA GLU A 35 -13.43 -8.14 0.71
C GLU A 35 -13.75 -6.68 0.42
N GLY A 36 -15.01 -6.37 0.10
CA GLY A 36 -15.46 -4.99 -0.16
C GLY A 36 -16.26 -4.45 1.03
N ALA A 37 -16.00 -3.21 1.40
CA ALA A 37 -16.69 -2.51 2.50
C ALA A 37 -18.04 -1.92 2.09
N HIS A 38 -18.28 -1.74 0.78
CA HIS A 38 -19.51 -1.17 0.25
C HIS A 38 -19.87 -1.74 -1.14
N PRO A 39 -21.12 -1.53 -1.64
CA PRO A 39 -21.57 -2.12 -2.90
C PRO A 39 -20.69 -1.82 -4.11
N GLY A 40 -20.14 -0.60 -4.21
CA GLY A 40 -19.20 -0.24 -5.28
C GLY A 40 -17.92 -1.11 -5.30
N GLU A 41 -17.29 -1.34 -4.15
CA GLU A 41 -16.11 -2.21 -4.05
C GLU A 41 -16.46 -3.67 -4.35
N LEU A 42 -17.63 -4.16 -3.93
CA LEU A 42 -18.07 -5.52 -4.24
C LEU A 42 -18.26 -5.75 -5.74
N ALA A 43 -18.85 -4.77 -6.44
CA ALA A 43 -19.00 -4.81 -7.89
C ALA A 43 -17.62 -4.80 -8.58
N TRP A 44 -16.73 -3.91 -8.16
CA TRP A 44 -15.37 -3.81 -8.68
C TRP A 44 -14.54 -5.09 -8.44
N LEU A 45 -14.64 -5.69 -7.25
CA LEU A 45 -13.97 -6.96 -6.92
C LEU A 45 -14.50 -8.10 -7.80
N THR A 46 -15.81 -8.16 -8.04
CA THR A 46 -16.40 -9.17 -8.92
C THR A 46 -15.79 -9.11 -10.32
N GLU A 47 -15.55 -7.90 -10.83
CA GLU A 47 -14.93 -7.69 -12.14
C GLU A 47 -13.44 -8.03 -12.17
N HIS A 48 -12.65 -7.57 -11.20
CA HIS A 48 -11.18 -7.56 -11.32
C HIS A 48 -10.44 -8.64 -10.49
N LEU A 49 -11.04 -9.16 -9.42
CA LEU A 49 -10.40 -10.13 -8.52
C LEU A 49 -9.92 -11.41 -9.23
N PRO A 50 -10.67 -11.99 -10.21
CA PRO A 50 -10.19 -13.17 -10.92
C PRO A 50 -8.89 -12.91 -11.70
N ALA A 51 -8.75 -11.74 -12.34
CA ALA A 51 -7.55 -11.39 -13.10
C ALA A 51 -6.34 -11.18 -12.18
N TYR A 52 -6.54 -10.50 -11.05
CA TYR A 52 -5.52 -10.33 -10.02
C TYR A 52 -5.02 -11.67 -9.48
N ARG A 53 -5.92 -12.59 -9.10
CA ARG A 53 -5.56 -13.92 -8.60
C ARG A 53 -4.78 -14.73 -9.63
N ARG A 54 -5.17 -14.67 -10.91
CA ARG A 54 -4.40 -15.27 -12.01
C ARG A 54 -3.01 -14.65 -12.11
N ARG A 55 -2.88 -13.32 -12.04
CA ARG A 55 -1.56 -12.66 -12.12
C ARG A 55 -0.61 -13.17 -11.04
N LEU A 56 -1.09 -13.29 -9.80
CA LEU A 56 -0.29 -13.79 -8.68
C LEU A 56 0.03 -15.29 -8.79
N SER A 57 -0.88 -16.11 -9.34
CA SER A 57 -0.61 -17.54 -9.51
C SER A 57 0.48 -17.82 -10.55
N HIS A 58 0.68 -16.92 -11.51
CA HIS A 58 1.73 -17.04 -12.54
C HIS A 58 3.07 -16.44 -12.11
N ASP A 59 3.13 -15.73 -10.98
CA ASP A 59 4.32 -15.02 -10.51
C ASP A 59 4.46 -15.16 -8.99
N PRO A 60 5.03 -16.28 -8.53
CA PRO A 60 5.14 -16.59 -7.10
C PRO A 60 5.97 -15.56 -6.33
N VAL A 61 6.94 -14.92 -6.98
CA VAL A 61 7.79 -13.89 -6.34
C VAL A 61 6.97 -12.64 -6.07
N THR A 62 6.21 -12.16 -7.06
CA THR A 62 5.28 -11.04 -6.86
C THR A 62 4.22 -11.38 -5.82
N ALA A 63 3.69 -12.61 -5.81
CA ALA A 63 2.72 -13.04 -4.81
C ALA A 63 3.28 -13.03 -3.38
N LEU A 64 4.54 -13.44 -3.20
CA LEU A 64 5.23 -13.36 -1.92
C LEU A 64 5.47 -11.90 -1.52
N LEU A 65 5.95 -11.07 -2.44
CA LEU A 65 6.18 -9.64 -2.19
C LEU A 65 4.91 -8.95 -1.69
N VAL A 66 3.77 -9.14 -2.37
CA VAL A 66 2.49 -8.53 -1.98
C VAL A 66 2.07 -9.03 -0.59
N ARG A 67 2.16 -10.33 -0.33
CA ARG A 67 1.79 -10.89 0.98
C ARG A 67 2.67 -10.37 2.12
N SER A 68 3.97 -10.23 1.89
CA SER A 68 4.93 -9.76 2.88
C SER A 68 4.87 -8.24 3.07
N GLY A 69 4.56 -7.49 2.01
CA GLY A 69 4.48 -6.04 2.04
C GLY A 69 3.14 -5.49 2.55
N LEU A 70 2.04 -6.23 2.40
CA LEU A 70 0.73 -5.89 2.95
C LEU A 70 0.52 -6.62 4.29
N GLY A 71 1.38 -6.32 5.26
CA GLY A 71 1.28 -6.85 6.62
C GLY A 71 -0.05 -6.48 7.29
N ARG A 72 -0.49 -7.29 8.26
CA ARG A 72 -1.75 -7.04 8.98
C ARG A 72 -1.71 -5.76 9.82
N ALA A 73 -0.55 -5.44 10.39
CA ALA A 73 -0.37 -4.28 11.27
C ALA A 73 0.35 -3.12 10.58
N TRP A 74 1.21 -3.41 9.60
CA TRP A 74 2.05 -2.42 8.95
C TRP A 74 2.25 -2.77 7.46
N ILE A 75 2.27 -1.75 6.60
CA ILE A 75 2.62 -1.88 5.20
C ILE A 75 4.11 -1.58 5.07
N ALA A 76 4.83 -2.32 4.24
CA ALA A 76 6.26 -2.07 4.06
C ALA A 76 6.48 -0.67 3.50
N ASP A 77 7.26 0.15 4.22
CA ASP A 77 7.33 1.60 4.00
C ASP A 77 7.71 1.96 2.56
N PHE A 78 8.63 1.21 1.94
CA PHE A 78 9.01 1.43 0.55
C PHE A 78 7.86 1.29 -0.47
N LEU A 79 6.76 0.60 -0.13
CA LEU A 79 5.56 0.50 -0.99
C LEU A 79 4.68 1.74 -0.90
N THR A 80 4.81 2.52 0.18
CA THR A 80 4.03 3.73 0.43
C THR A 80 4.95 4.88 0.86
N PRO A 81 5.91 5.29 -0.01
CA PRO A 81 6.81 6.38 0.31
C PRO A 81 6.02 7.68 0.49
N THR A 82 6.57 8.62 1.28
CA THR A 82 5.92 9.93 1.48
C THR A 82 5.70 10.64 0.14
N PRO A 83 4.45 11.01 -0.21
CA PRO A 83 4.15 11.63 -1.49
C PRO A 83 4.80 13.01 -1.59
N GLY A 84 5.24 13.36 -2.80
CA GLY A 84 5.64 14.74 -3.11
C GLY A 84 4.41 15.56 -3.45
N GLU A 85 4.42 16.86 -3.15
CA GLU A 85 3.33 17.76 -3.55
C GLU A 85 3.23 17.82 -5.08
N GLY A 86 2.08 17.47 -5.63
CA GLY A 86 1.84 17.48 -7.08
C GLY A 86 2.57 16.39 -7.87
N ALA A 87 3.13 15.37 -7.21
CA ALA A 87 3.83 14.28 -7.87
C ALA A 87 2.85 13.44 -8.72
N THR A 88 3.31 13.06 -9.91
CA THR A 88 2.61 12.13 -10.79
C THR A 88 2.79 10.69 -10.33
N PHE A 89 1.89 9.79 -10.77
CA PHE A 89 2.05 8.35 -10.51
C PHE A 89 3.43 7.82 -10.95
N ALA A 90 3.93 8.27 -12.11
CA ALA A 90 5.20 7.83 -12.66
C ALA A 90 6.39 8.19 -11.76
N GLU A 91 6.40 9.40 -11.20
CA GLU A 91 7.43 9.86 -10.27
C GLU A 91 7.35 9.10 -8.94
N GLU A 92 6.14 8.87 -8.45
CA GLU A 92 5.96 8.14 -7.19
C GLU A 92 6.36 6.66 -7.31
N ILE A 93 5.95 5.96 -8.38
CA ILE A 93 6.32 4.56 -8.59
C ILE A 93 7.81 4.40 -8.92
N ALA A 94 8.47 5.42 -9.48
CA ALA A 94 9.92 5.41 -9.67
C ALA A 94 10.65 5.33 -8.32
N ARG A 95 10.20 6.06 -7.30
CA ARG A 95 10.79 5.98 -5.95
C ARG A 95 10.66 4.60 -5.31
N VAL A 96 9.55 3.91 -5.54
CA VAL A 96 9.39 2.51 -5.12
C VAL A 96 10.41 1.62 -5.83
N ARG A 97 10.61 1.81 -7.14
CA ARG A 97 11.57 1.03 -7.95
C ARG A 97 13.03 1.32 -7.60
N ASP A 98 13.34 2.56 -7.24
CA ASP A 98 14.69 3.00 -6.89
C ASP A 98 15.06 2.72 -5.43
N THR A 99 14.14 2.14 -4.65
CA THR A 99 14.42 1.75 -3.27
C THR A 99 15.55 0.72 -3.25
N ASP A 100 16.57 0.98 -2.42
CA ASP A 100 17.66 0.03 -2.23
C ASP A 100 17.12 -1.34 -1.76
N PRO A 101 17.58 -2.46 -2.35
CA PRO A 101 17.07 -3.77 -2.01
C PRO A 101 17.26 -4.17 -0.54
N THR A 102 18.26 -3.63 0.17
CA THR A 102 18.42 -3.90 1.61
C THR A 102 17.34 -3.18 2.41
N THR A 103 17.10 -1.90 2.14
CA THR A 103 15.99 -1.13 2.73
C THR A 103 14.64 -1.80 2.49
N ALA A 104 14.36 -2.22 1.25
CA ALA A 104 13.11 -2.91 0.94
C ALA A 104 12.93 -4.20 1.75
N ARG A 105 14.00 -4.97 2.00
CA ARG A 105 13.94 -6.19 2.83
C ARG A 105 13.75 -5.88 4.31
N ASP A 106 14.35 -4.81 4.81
CA ASP A 106 14.16 -4.36 6.20
C ASP A 106 12.70 -3.94 6.43
N ASP A 107 12.12 -3.15 5.52
CA ASP A 107 10.72 -2.74 5.57
C ASP A 107 9.76 -3.94 5.49
N LEU A 108 10.06 -4.92 4.64
CA LEU A 108 9.30 -6.18 4.57
C LEU A 108 9.38 -6.93 5.90
N THR A 109 10.55 -6.96 6.54
CA THR A 109 10.74 -7.63 7.83
C THR A 109 9.90 -7.00 8.94
N VAL A 110 9.77 -5.66 8.95
CA VAL A 110 8.89 -4.93 9.88
C VAL A 110 7.41 -5.27 9.64
N SER A 111 7.04 -5.47 8.37
CA SER A 111 5.64 -5.69 7.96
C SER A 111 5.18 -7.14 8.16
N LEU A 112 6.10 -8.08 8.19
CA LEU A 112 5.79 -9.48 8.41
C LEU A 112 5.14 -9.68 9.79
N PRO A 113 4.04 -10.46 9.88
CA PRO A 113 3.46 -10.80 11.16
C PRO A 113 4.48 -11.58 12.00
N VAL A 114 4.69 -11.16 13.24
CA VAL A 114 5.45 -11.96 14.21
C VAL A 114 4.64 -13.22 14.50
N SER A 115 5.12 -14.39 14.09
CA SER A 115 4.53 -15.66 14.50
C SER A 115 4.68 -15.79 16.02
N TYR A 116 3.56 -15.80 16.74
CA TYR A 116 3.49 -16.19 18.15
C TYR A 116 3.02 -17.63 18.27
#